data_AF-D6KCV6-F1
#
_entry.id   AF-D6KCV6-F1
#
_cell.length_a   1.000
_cell.length_b   1.000
_cell.length_c   1.000
_cell.angle_alpha   90.00
_cell.angle_beta   90.00
_cell.angle_gamma   90.00
#
_symmetry.space_group_name_H-M   'P 1'
#
loop_
_entity.id
_entity.type
_entity.pdbx_description
1 polymer ?
#
loop_
_entity_poly.entity_id
_entity_poly.type
_entity_poly.pdbx_seq_one_letter_code
_entity_poly.pdbx_strand_id
1 'polypeptide(L)' 'MPATELTPLEAARWAARAGLTLPEDRHAAVAATAEHIHSVVAVLRELDFADLPPAGAYSAGEERRDAAV' A
#
# COMPACT_ATOMS: atom_id res chain seq x y z
N MET A 1 3.15 -6.06 -12.32
CA MET A 1 4.54 -5.88 -11.87
C MET A 1 4.82 -7.01 -10.90
N PRO A 2 5.84 -7.86 -11.12
CA PRO A 2 6.16 -8.90 -10.13
C PRO A 2 6.47 -8.19 -8.80
N ALA A 3 5.96 -8.72 -7.69
CA ALA A 3 6.36 -8.28 -6.37
C ALA A 3 7.88 -8.34 -6.33
N THR A 4 8.50 -7.16 -6.27
CA THR A 4 9.96 -7.07 -6.20
C THR A 4 10.29 -7.57 -4.82
N GLU A 5 10.79 -8.81 -4.74
CA GLU A 5 11.09 -9.48 -3.48
C GLU A 5 11.92 -8.54 -2.61
N LEU A 6 11.34 -8.08 -1.50
CA LEU A 6 11.92 -7.04 -0.67
C LEU A 6 13.18 -7.57 -0.02
N THR A 7 14.34 -7.04 -0.39
CA THR A 7 15.60 -7.52 0.15
C THR A 7 15.82 -7.03 1.59
N PRO A 8 16.58 -7.77 2.43
CA PRO A 8 16.95 -7.34 3.78
C PRO A 8 17.56 -5.93 3.83
N LEU A 9 18.40 -5.58 2.85
CA LEU A 9 19.03 -4.27 2.77
C LEU A 9 18.04 -3.15 2.42
N GLU A 10 17.05 -3.43 1.58
CA GLU A 10 15.99 -2.47 1.27
C GLU A 10 15.09 -2.22 2.47
N ALA A 11 14.76 -3.26 3.22
CA ALA A 11 14.03 -3.13 4.49
C ALA A 11 14.79 -2.22 5.48
N ALA A 12 16.10 -2.40 5.62
CA ALA A 12 16.94 -1.52 6.47
C ALA A 12 16.96 -0.07 5.97
N ARG A 13 17.07 0.15 4.65
CA ARG A 13 17.02 1.50 4.05
C ARG A 13 15.68 2.19 4.29
N TRP A 14 14.58 1.46 4.19
CA TRP A 14 13.25 2.02 4.44
C TRP A 14 13.01 2.29 5.92
N ALA A 15 13.48 1.41 6.81
CA ALA A 15 13.46 1.66 8.24
C ALA A 15 14.23 2.95 8.58
N ALA A 16 15.43 3.12 8.03
CA ALA A 16 16.23 4.34 8.23
C ALA A 16 15.51 5.59 7.69
N ARG A 17 14.83 5.50 6.53
CA ARG A 17 14.01 6.59 6.00
C ARG A 17 12.86 6.97 6.95
N ALA A 18 12.30 6.00 7.67
CA ALA A 18 11.27 6.21 8.69
C ALA A 18 11.82 6.66 10.04
N GLY A 19 13.14 6.89 10.16
CA GLY A 19 13.80 7.27 11.41
C GLY A 19 14.02 6.10 12.39
N LEU A 20 13.91 4.85 11.91
CA LEU A 20 14.12 3.65 12.70
C LEU A 20 15.48 3.04 12.38
N THR A 21 16.32 2.85 13.40
CA THR A 21 17.56 2.09 13.26
C THR A 21 17.25 0.61 13.44
N LEU A 22 17.45 -0.18 12.38
CA LEU A 22 17.19 -1.62 12.40
C LEU A 22 18.50 -2.40 12.59
N PRO A 23 18.65 -3.17 13.69
CA PRO A 23 19.79 -4.08 13.87
C PRO A 23 19.93 -5.09 12.72
N GLU A 24 21.16 -5.44 12.33
CA GLU A 24 21.42 -6.33 11.19
C GLU A 24 20.76 -7.71 11.31
N ASP A 25 20.69 -8.26 12.52
CA ASP A 25 20.02 -9.54 12.81
C ASP A 25 18.51 -9.51 12.52
N ARG A 26 17.92 -8.31 12.42
CA ARG A 26 16.49 -8.10 12.14
C ARG A 26 16.17 -7.84 10.68
N HIS A 27 17.16 -7.57 9.83
CA HIS A 27 16.92 -7.17 8.44
C HIS A 27 16.14 -8.24 7.67
N ALA A 28 16.53 -9.51 7.80
CA ALA A 28 15.87 -10.62 7.11
C ALA A 28 14.43 -10.83 7.57
N ALA A 29 14.18 -10.81 8.88
CA ALA A 29 12.85 -11.00 9.44
C ALA A 29 11.88 -9.87 9.06
N VAL A 30 12.36 -8.62 9.08
CA VAL A 30 11.55 -7.46 8.68
C VAL A 30 11.25 -7.48 7.18
N ALA A 31 12.23 -7.83 6.34
CA ALA A 31 12.01 -7.99 4.90
C ALA A 31 10.93 -9.03 4.59
N ALA A 32 11.01 -10.22 5.19
CA ALA A 32 10.00 -11.27 5.00
C ALA A 32 8.60 -10.83 5.48
N THR A 33 8.53 -10.09 6.59
CA THR A 33 7.26 -9.56 7.11
C THR A 33 6.68 -8.49 6.17
N ALA A 34 7.51 -7.58 5.68
CA ALA A 34 7.11 -6.53 4.74
C ALA A 34 6.64 -7.12 3.41
N GLU A 35 7.33 -8.15 2.90
CA GLU A 35 6.91 -8.91 1.70
C GLU A 35 5.54 -9.56 1.91
N HIS A 36 5.32 -10.20 3.06
CA HIS A 36 4.02 -10.80 3.37
C HIS A 36 2.89 -9.76 3.41
N ILE A 37 3.11 -8.62 4.06
CA ILE A 37 2.14 -7.51 4.08
C ILE A 37 1.89 -6.99 2.66
N HIS A 38 2.95 -6.81 1.86
CA HIS A 38 2.85 -6.34 0.49
C HIS A 38 2.02 -7.31 -0.38
N SER A 39 2.21 -8.61 -0.21
CA SER A 39 1.42 -9.65 -0.87
C SER A 39 -0.08 -9.55 -0.53
N VAL A 40 -0.43 -9.38 0.75
CA VAL A 40 -1.83 -9.22 1.18
C VAL A 40 -2.43 -7.91 0.64
N VAL A 41 -1.69 -6.80 0.72
CA VAL A 41 -2.14 -5.50 0.22
C VAL A 41 -2.23 -5.46 -1.31
N ALA A 42 -1.41 -6.24 -2.01
CA ALA A 42 -1.47 -6.34 -3.47
C ALA A 42 -2.83 -6.85 -3.96
N VAL A 43 -3.50 -7.74 -3.21
CA VAL A 43 -4.86 -8.19 -3.52
C VAL A 43 -5.85 -7.03 -3.55
N LEU A 44 -5.70 -6.04 -2.67
CA LEU A 44 -6.57 -4.85 -2.66
C LEU A 44 -6.37 -3.97 -3.90
N ARG A 45 -5.21 -4.05 -4.56
CA ARG A 45 -4.94 -3.30 -5.80
C ARG A 45 -5.59 -3.93 -7.02
N GLU A 46 -6.10 -5.15 -6.91
CA GLU A 46 -6.86 -5.81 -7.96
C GLU A 46 -8.32 -5.34 -7.99
N LEU A 47 -8.77 -4.64 -6.93
CA LEU A 47 -10.10 -4.04 -6.89
C LEU A 47 -10.19 -2.91 -7.91
N ASP A 48 -11.23 -2.96 -8.74
CA ASP A 48 -11.56 -1.88 -9.65
C ASP A 48 -12.30 -0.78 -8.89
N PHE A 49 -11.62 0.36 -8.71
CA PHE A 49 -12.22 1.53 -8.08
C PHE A 49 -12.97 2.42 -9.09
N ALA A 50 -12.92 2.12 -10.40
CA ALA A 50 -13.56 2.91 -11.46
C ALA A 50 -13.36 4.43 -11.23
N ASP A 51 -14.46 5.20 -11.23
CA ASP A 51 -14.47 6.63 -10.96
C ASP A 51 -14.70 6.98 -9.48
N LEU A 52 -14.58 6.00 -8.55
CA LEU A 52 -14.77 6.24 -7.12
C LEU A 52 -13.67 7.18 -6.62
N PRO A 53 -14.03 8.37 -6.11
CA PRO A 53 -13.04 9.28 -5.57
C PRO A 53 -12.44 8.71 -4.28
N PRO A 54 -11.22 9.14 -3.90
CA PRO A 54 -10.65 8.82 -2.59
C PRO A 54 -11.62 9.18 -1.47
N ALA A 55 -11.59 8.44 -0.36
CA ALA A 55 -12.55 8.60 0.73
C ALA A 55 -12.72 10.05 1.23
N GLY A 56 -11.65 10.86 1.22
CA GLY A 56 -11.72 12.28 1.62
C GLY A 56 -12.49 13.19 0.66
N ALA A 57 -12.75 12.74 -0.57
CA ALA A 57 -13.53 13.43 -1.60
C ALA A 57 -14.85 12.71 -1.92
N TYR A 58 -15.13 11.57 -1.30
CA TYR A 58 -16.38 10.83 -1.48
C TYR A 58 -17.48 11.41 -0.59
N SER A 59 -18.52 11.98 -1.19
CA SER A 59 -19.74 12.38 -0.51
C SER A 59 -20.84 11.35 -0.78
N ALA A 60 -21.22 10.58 0.23
CA ALA A 60 -22.28 9.58 0.11
C ALA A 60 -23.63 10.28 -0.10
N GLY A 61 -24.16 10.24 -1.33
CA GLY A 61 -25.48 10.78 -1.67
C GLY A 61 -25.49 11.84 -2.79
N GLU A 62 -24.34 12.28 -3.29
CA GLU A 62 -24.25 13.13 -4.49
C GLU A 62 -24.23 12.29 -5.77
N GLU A 63 -25.22 11.39 -5.90
CA GLU A 63 -25.52 10.83 -7.21
C GLU A 63 -26.01 11.99 -8.08
N ARG A 64 -25.29 12.26 -9.18
CA ARG A 64 -25.53 13.37 -10.09
C ARG A 64 -26.97 13.32 -10.60
N ARG A 65 -27.88 14.00 -9.90
CA ARG A 65 -29.22 14.34 -10.40
C ARG A 65 -29.07 15.42 -11.47
N ASP A 66 -28.38 15.10 -12.56
CA ASP A 66 -28.60 15.81 -13.81
C ASP A 66 -29.93 15.29 -14.37
N ALA A 67 -31.00 15.78 -13.77
CA ALA A 67 -32.31 15.81 -14.38
C ALA A 67 -32.20 16.69 -15.62
N ALA A 68 -32.24 16.08 -16.81
CA ALA A 68 -32.64 16.77 -18.01
C ALA A 68 -34.16 16.54 -18.17
N VAL A 69 -34.91 17.61 -17.90
CA VAL A 69 -36.32 17.84 -18.29
C VAL A 69 -36.41 18.09 -19.78
#